data_AF-A0AAU9RQB5-F1
#
_entry.id   AF-A0AAU9RQB5-F1
#
_cell.length_a   1.000
_cell.length_b   1.000
_cell.length_c   1.000
_cell.angle_alpha   90.00
_cell.angle_beta   90.00
_cell.angle_gamma   90.00
#
_symmetry.space_group_name_H-M   'P 1'
#
loop_
_entity.id
_entity.type
_entity.pdbx_description
1 polymer ?
#
loop_
_entity_poly.entity_id
_entity_poly.type
_entity_poly.pdbx_seq_one_letter_code
_entity_poly.pdbx_strand_id
1 'polypeptide(L)'
;MGNCFSLSISSDQSMNKVCQWLDDKGSYVHNLEKNLAALGTTIEELKAKRDDLSRRVAREEDRGLQRLSEFQVWLTRVETFEREVNDFLSARDAQLQRLCLCGFFSNSLMSSYRYGRRVFLTLKEVEKLKSRVFEVIVEQDQRYEVEERQLQPIIIGQKEILEKAWNHLMEDGVGVIGLHGMGGVGKTELLAQLNNKFIDLRCGFDFVIWVVVSRELLVEKIQDEIARKVGLVGEEWKQKESSQKADVIYNYLRKKRFVLFLDDLWEKVDLVEIGIPFPTTQNRCKLAFTTRSKAVCACMGVEDPMEVKCLAE
;
A
#
# COMPACT_ATOMS: atom_id res chain seq x y z
N MET A 1 -69.53 40.30 13.08
CA MET A 1 -68.09 39.94 12.97
C MET A 1 -67.81 38.83 13.95
N GLY A 2 -67.20 37.74 13.50
CA GLY A 2 -66.79 36.62 14.35
C GLY A 2 -67.05 35.25 13.72
N ASN A 3 -66.39 34.96 12.58
CA ASN A 3 -66.33 33.61 12.04
C ASN A 3 -65.27 32.82 12.82
N CYS A 4 -65.68 31.76 13.52
CA CYS A 4 -64.77 30.71 13.99
C CYS A 4 -64.56 29.72 12.84
N PHE A 5 -63.41 29.81 12.16
CA PHE A 5 -62.96 28.78 11.24
C PHE A 5 -62.48 27.57 12.05
N SER A 6 -63.25 26.48 12.04
CA SER A 6 -62.80 25.17 12.48
C SER A 6 -61.79 24.61 11.45
N LEU A 7 -60.52 24.54 11.83
CA LEU A 7 -59.52 23.76 11.10
C LEU A 7 -59.80 22.27 11.35
N SER A 8 -60.56 21.65 10.46
CA SER A 8 -60.66 20.19 10.38
C SER A 8 -59.38 19.63 9.77
N ILE A 9 -58.37 19.40 10.60
CA ILE A 9 -57.27 18.51 10.24
C ILE A 9 -57.88 17.10 10.14
N SER A 10 -57.85 16.51 8.94
CA SER A 10 -58.35 15.15 8.71
C SER A 10 -57.68 14.19 9.70
N SER A 11 -58.49 13.65 10.61
CA SER A 11 -58.06 12.71 11.65
C SER A 11 -57.33 11.51 11.04
N ASP A 12 -57.74 11.09 9.83
CA ASP A 12 -57.23 9.92 9.12
C ASP A 12 -55.76 10.04 8.70
N GLN A 13 -55.28 11.23 8.32
CA GLN A 13 -53.89 11.37 7.87
C GLN A 13 -52.89 11.38 9.05
N SER A 14 -53.32 11.93 10.19
CA SER A 14 -52.56 11.89 11.44
C SER A 14 -52.64 10.50 12.08
N MET A 15 -53.81 9.86 12.07
CA MET A 15 -54.02 8.49 12.52
C MET A 15 -53.17 7.50 11.71
N ASN A 16 -53.12 7.61 10.38
CA ASN A 16 -52.29 6.75 9.53
C ASN A 16 -50.80 6.88 9.81
N LYS A 17 -50.29 8.10 10.07
CA LYS A 17 -48.89 8.31 10.48
C LYS A 17 -48.59 7.71 11.85
N VAL A 18 -49.55 7.78 12.79
CA VAL A 18 -49.43 7.16 14.11
C VAL A 18 -49.48 5.63 14.00
N CYS A 19 -50.34 5.07 13.15
CA CYS A 19 -50.42 3.64 12.88
C CYS A 19 -49.14 3.12 12.22
N GLN A 20 -48.64 3.75 11.14
CA GLN A 20 -47.34 3.40 10.54
C GLN A 20 -46.20 3.48 11.55
N TRP A 21 -46.18 4.53 12.38
CA TRP A 21 -45.17 4.67 13.42
C TRP A 21 -45.29 3.58 14.49
N LEU A 22 -46.50 3.17 14.89
CA LEU A 22 -46.75 2.08 15.83
C LEU A 22 -46.38 0.71 15.23
N ASP A 23 -46.63 0.50 13.94
CA ASP A 23 -46.25 -0.70 13.20
C ASP A 23 -44.73 -0.83 13.10
N ASP A 24 -44.03 0.26 12.76
CA ASP A 24 -42.57 0.31 12.75
C ASP A 24 -41.99 0.05 14.16
N LYS A 25 -42.60 0.62 15.20
CA LYS A 25 -42.19 0.37 16.59
C LYS A 25 -42.43 -1.06 17.05
N GLY A 26 -43.58 -1.63 16.69
CA GLY A 26 -43.97 -3.01 17.00
C GLY A 26 -43.05 -4.01 16.32
N SER A 27 -42.63 -3.74 15.09
CA SER A 27 -41.72 -4.58 14.32
C SER A 27 -40.36 -4.81 15.01
N TYR A 28 -39.72 -3.78 15.55
CA TYR A 28 -38.42 -3.94 16.24
C TYR A 28 -38.52 -4.76 17.53
N VAL A 29 -39.65 -4.64 18.23
CA VAL A 29 -39.90 -5.36 19.48
C VAL A 29 -40.27 -6.82 19.19
N HIS A 30 -41.16 -7.04 18.23
CA HIS A 30 -41.58 -8.38 17.81
C HIS A 30 -40.43 -9.19 17.22
N ASN A 31 -39.54 -8.56 16.46
CA ASN A 31 -38.38 -9.21 15.85
C ASN A 31 -37.13 -9.22 16.76
N LEU A 32 -37.21 -8.73 17.99
CA LEU A 32 -36.04 -8.53 18.85
C LEU A 32 -35.24 -9.83 19.06
N GLU A 33 -35.92 -10.91 19.43
CA GLU A 33 -35.26 -12.20 19.70
C GLU A 33 -34.55 -12.74 18.47
N LYS A 34 -35.22 -12.68 17.30
CA LYS A 34 -34.66 -13.08 16.01
C LYS A 34 -33.44 -12.22 15.64
N ASN A 35 -33.54 -10.90 15.83
CA ASN A 35 -32.45 -9.97 15.54
C ASN A 35 -31.25 -10.19 16.47
N LEU A 36 -31.47 -10.48 17.76
CA LEU A 36 -30.41 -10.81 18.72
C LEU A 36 -29.71 -12.13 18.34
N ALA A 37 -30.47 -13.15 17.95
CA ALA A 37 -29.91 -14.41 17.48
C ALA A 37 -29.05 -14.20 16.22
N ALA A 38 -29.59 -13.49 15.22
CA ALA A 38 -28.86 -13.16 13.99
C ALA A 38 -27.60 -12.32 14.26
N LEU A 39 -27.69 -11.35 15.18
CA LEU A 39 -26.56 -10.51 15.57
C LEU A 39 -25.45 -11.33 16.24
N GLY A 40 -25.81 -12.26 17.13
CA GLY A 40 -24.88 -13.20 17.74
C GLY A 40 -24.15 -14.07 16.73
N THR A 41 -24.87 -14.63 15.74
CA THR A 41 -24.22 -15.42 14.68
C THR A 41 -23.31 -14.55 13.80
N THR A 42 -23.80 -13.38 13.38
CA THR A 42 -23.08 -12.52 12.42
C THR A 42 -21.79 -11.95 13.04
N ILE A 43 -21.77 -11.65 14.34
CA ILE A 43 -20.56 -11.15 15.01
C ILE A 43 -19.48 -12.24 15.12
N GLU A 44 -19.85 -13.50 15.34
CA GLU A 44 -18.88 -14.61 15.40
C GLU A 44 -18.26 -14.87 14.01
N GLU A 45 -19.04 -14.79 12.95
CA GLU A 45 -18.52 -14.86 11.58
C GLU A 45 -17.59 -13.69 11.25
N LEU A 46 -17.92 -12.47 11.72
CA LEU A 46 -17.09 -11.29 11.54
C LEU A 46 -15.76 -11.41 12.31
N LYS A 47 -15.78 -11.94 13.54
CA LYS A 47 -14.58 -12.26 14.34
C LYS A 47 -13.68 -13.26 13.62
N ALA A 48 -14.24 -14.36 13.12
CA ALA A 48 -13.48 -15.35 12.37
C ALA A 48 -12.80 -14.73 11.14
N LYS A 49 -13.54 -13.91 10.38
CA LYS A 49 -12.99 -13.17 9.24
C LYS A 49 -11.88 -12.19 9.64
N ARG A 50 -12.06 -11.45 10.74
CA ARG A 50 -11.02 -10.57 11.30
C ARG A 50 -9.77 -11.37 11.62
N ASP A 51 -9.90 -12.51 12.28
CA ASP A 51 -8.75 -13.31 12.71
C ASP A 51 -7.99 -13.92 11.52
N ASP A 52 -8.70 -14.38 10.49
CA ASP A 52 -8.11 -14.83 9.22
C ASP A 52 -7.32 -13.72 8.52
N LEU A 53 -7.93 -12.54 8.38
CA LEU A 53 -7.30 -11.39 7.72
C LEU A 53 -6.13 -10.86 8.54
N SER A 54 -6.25 -10.76 9.86
CA SER A 54 -5.17 -10.35 10.76
C SER A 54 -3.98 -11.32 10.70
N ARG A 55 -4.21 -12.64 10.64
CA ARG A 55 -3.14 -13.62 10.39
C ARG A 55 -2.47 -13.45 9.03
N ARG A 56 -3.23 -13.06 7.99
CA ARG A 56 -2.66 -12.76 6.68
C ARG A 56 -1.83 -11.48 6.73
N VAL A 57 -2.31 -10.40 7.34
CA VAL A 57 -1.56 -9.15 7.52
C VAL A 57 -0.28 -9.39 8.30
N ALA A 58 -0.31 -10.08 9.44
CA ALA A 58 0.88 -10.35 10.24
C ALA A 58 2.00 -11.04 9.43
N ARG A 59 1.65 -12.04 8.61
CA ARG A 59 2.62 -12.71 7.72
C ARG A 59 3.25 -11.79 6.67
N GLU A 60 2.50 -10.79 6.21
CA GLU A 60 3.00 -9.82 5.25
C GLU A 60 3.75 -8.66 5.92
N GLU A 61 3.40 -8.32 7.17
CA GLU A 61 4.15 -7.38 8.01
C GLU A 61 5.53 -7.93 8.38
N ASP A 62 5.63 -9.24 8.66
CA ASP A 62 6.92 -9.93 8.82
C ASP A 62 7.80 -9.84 7.57
N ARG A 63 7.21 -9.60 6.40
CA ARG A 63 7.89 -9.37 5.11
C ARG A 63 8.15 -7.90 4.81
N GLY A 64 7.91 -7.01 5.78
CA GLY A 64 8.16 -5.57 5.66
C GLY A 64 7.07 -4.78 4.93
N LEU A 65 5.90 -5.36 4.69
CA LEU A 65 4.73 -4.62 4.20
C LEU A 65 4.00 -3.94 5.37
N GLN A 66 3.34 -2.82 5.12
CA GLN A 66 2.50 -2.15 6.10
C GLN A 66 1.02 -2.41 5.83
N ARG A 67 0.23 -2.55 6.89
CA ARG A 67 -1.22 -2.64 6.78
C ARG A 67 -1.82 -1.35 6.21
N LEU A 68 -2.84 -1.49 5.37
CA LEU A 68 -3.59 -0.34 4.86
C LEU A 68 -4.30 0.41 5.99
N SER A 69 -4.31 1.73 5.94
CA SER A 69 -5.06 2.58 6.88
C SER A 69 -6.56 2.26 6.90
N GLU A 70 -7.14 1.96 5.72
CA GLU A 70 -8.52 1.50 5.59
C GLU A 70 -8.79 0.20 6.35
N PHE A 71 -7.84 -0.74 6.31
CA PHE A 71 -7.93 -2.00 7.04
C PHE A 71 -7.84 -1.75 8.55
N GLN A 72 -6.96 -0.86 8.99
CA GLN A 72 -6.87 -0.47 10.40
C GLN A 72 -8.18 0.16 10.92
N VAL A 73 -8.80 1.05 10.15
CA VAL A 73 -10.12 1.63 10.49
C VAL A 73 -11.19 0.54 10.56
N TRP A 74 -11.15 -0.45 9.66
CA TRP A 74 -12.06 -1.58 9.71
C TRP A 74 -11.87 -2.42 10.97
N LEU A 75 -10.64 -2.75 11.37
CA LEU A 75 -10.33 -3.47 12.61
C LEU A 75 -10.91 -2.75 13.84
N THR A 76 -10.65 -1.45 13.98
CA THR A 76 -11.16 -0.66 15.11
C THR A 76 -12.69 -0.63 15.16
N ARG A 77 -13.36 -0.62 14.00
CA ARG A 77 -14.83 -0.71 13.94
C ARG A 77 -15.32 -2.08 14.38
N VAL A 78 -14.67 -3.16 13.95
CA VAL A 78 -15.01 -4.53 14.36
C VAL A 78 -14.89 -4.69 15.88
N GLU A 79 -13.77 -4.26 16.48
CA GLU A 79 -13.58 -4.29 17.95
C GLU A 79 -14.61 -3.46 18.73
N THR A 80 -15.05 -2.35 18.14
CA THR A 80 -16.09 -1.50 18.75
C THR A 80 -17.45 -2.20 18.75
N PHE A 81 -17.83 -2.80 17.63
CA PHE A 81 -19.08 -3.55 17.54
C PHE A 81 -19.06 -4.84 18.37
N GLU A 82 -17.93 -5.51 18.50
CA GLU A 82 -17.82 -6.67 19.40
C GLU A 82 -18.15 -6.30 20.85
N ARG A 83 -17.65 -5.16 21.34
CA ARG A 83 -18.00 -4.66 22.67
C ARG A 83 -19.48 -4.32 22.77
N GLU A 84 -20.03 -3.58 21.81
CA GLU A 84 -21.44 -3.20 21.83
C GLU A 84 -22.38 -4.42 21.75
N VAL A 85 -22.04 -5.44 20.96
CA VAL A 85 -22.82 -6.68 20.86
C VAL A 85 -22.75 -7.47 22.15
N ASN A 86 -21.58 -7.57 22.81
CA ASN A 86 -21.48 -8.20 24.12
C ASN A 86 -22.35 -7.50 25.17
N ASP A 87 -22.41 -6.17 25.15
CA ASP A 87 -23.31 -5.38 26.01
C ASP A 87 -24.78 -5.69 25.72
N PHE A 88 -25.17 -5.84 24.46
CA PHE A 88 -26.53 -6.26 24.12
C PHE A 88 -26.85 -7.67 24.60
N LEU A 89 -25.97 -8.63 24.34
CA LEU A 89 -26.20 -10.03 24.70
C LEU A 89 -26.24 -10.23 26.21
N SER A 90 -25.42 -9.52 26.99
CA SER A 90 -25.49 -9.54 28.46
C SER A 90 -26.80 -8.95 29.00
N ALA A 91 -27.40 -7.97 28.31
CA ALA A 91 -28.68 -7.39 28.68
C ALA A 91 -29.90 -8.19 28.15
N ARG A 92 -29.70 -9.25 27.35
CA ARG A 92 -30.76 -9.98 26.63
C ARG A 92 -31.88 -10.44 27.54
N ASP A 93 -31.56 -11.21 28.58
CA ASP A 93 -32.58 -11.89 29.40
C ASP A 93 -33.45 -10.88 30.16
N ALA A 94 -32.83 -9.82 30.69
CA ALA A 94 -33.53 -8.74 31.35
C ALA A 94 -34.49 -7.98 30.40
N GLN A 95 -34.13 -7.82 29.12
CA GLN A 95 -34.98 -7.16 28.13
C GLN A 95 -36.12 -8.07 27.63
N LEU A 96 -35.84 -9.36 27.41
CA LEU A 96 -36.86 -10.34 27.03
C LEU A 96 -37.87 -10.57 28.17
N GLN A 97 -37.41 -10.66 29.41
CA GLN A 97 -38.30 -10.79 30.59
C GLN A 97 -39.19 -9.55 30.76
N ARG A 98 -38.67 -8.34 30.48
CA ARG A 98 -39.48 -7.11 30.48
C ARG A 98 -40.59 -7.11 29.43
N LEU A 99 -40.39 -7.77 28.30
CA LEU A 99 -41.40 -7.94 27.26
C LEU A 99 -42.50 -8.93 27.68
N CYS A 100 -42.12 -10.04 28.30
CA CYS A 100 -43.06 -11.05 28.80
C CYS A 100 -43.98 -10.53 29.92
N LEU A 101 -43.52 -9.56 30.71
CA LEU A 101 -44.26 -9.03 31.88
C LEU A 101 -45.24 -7.88 31.55
N CYS A 102 -45.34 -7.43 30.30
CA CYS A 102 -46.11 -6.24 29.95
C CYS A 102 -47.43 -6.54 29.20
N GLY A 103 -48.52 -6.65 29.96
CA GLY A 103 -49.82 -6.16 29.50
C GLY A 103 -49.85 -4.63 29.60
N PHE A 104 -49.82 -3.93 28.45
CA PHE A 104 -50.22 -2.53 28.26
C PHE A 104 -49.74 -1.43 29.27
N PHE A 105 -48.43 -1.19 29.45
CA PHE A 105 -47.92 0.05 30.08
C PHE A 105 -46.78 0.71 29.27
N SER A 106 -46.82 2.05 29.12
CA SER A 106 -46.13 2.80 28.05
C SER A 106 -44.62 3.02 28.20
N ASN A 107 -44.07 3.00 29.42
CA ASN A 107 -42.63 3.25 29.65
C ASN A 107 -41.74 2.03 29.31
N SER A 108 -42.23 0.81 29.52
CA SER A 108 -41.51 -0.44 29.19
C SER A 108 -41.47 -0.70 27.67
N LEU A 109 -42.52 -0.34 26.95
CA LEU A 109 -42.60 -0.42 25.49
C LEU A 109 -41.61 0.54 24.81
N MET A 110 -41.46 1.77 25.30
CA MET A 110 -40.50 2.72 24.74
C MET A 110 -39.05 2.28 24.94
N SER A 111 -38.69 1.74 26.10
CA SER A 111 -37.34 1.22 26.34
C SER A 111 -37.05 -0.01 25.47
N SER A 112 -38.02 -0.92 25.34
CA SER A 112 -37.87 -2.13 24.53
C SER A 112 -37.76 -1.81 23.04
N TYR A 113 -38.54 -0.83 22.56
CA TYR A 113 -38.39 -0.29 21.21
C TYR A 113 -36.99 0.31 20.99
N ARG A 114 -36.49 1.13 21.91
CA ARG A 114 -35.16 1.75 21.78
C ARG A 114 -34.06 0.69 21.73
N TYR A 115 -34.16 -0.34 22.57
CA TYR A 115 -33.22 -1.45 22.57
C TYR A 115 -33.32 -2.27 21.28
N GLY A 116 -34.51 -2.71 20.88
CA GLY A 116 -34.72 -3.47 19.63
C GLY A 116 -34.32 -2.72 18.37
N ARG A 117 -34.55 -1.41 18.31
CA ARG A 117 -34.07 -0.56 17.22
C ARG A 117 -32.55 -0.49 17.20
N ARG A 118 -31.88 -0.36 18.35
CA ARG A 118 -30.41 -0.38 18.42
C ARG A 118 -29.84 -1.72 17.94
N VAL A 119 -30.37 -2.83 18.44
CA VAL A 119 -29.98 -4.19 18.02
C VAL A 119 -30.12 -4.35 16.50
N PHE A 120 -31.24 -3.92 15.93
CA PHE A 120 -31.48 -4.01 14.49
C PHE A 120 -30.49 -3.16 13.67
N LEU A 121 -30.24 -1.91 14.07
CA LEU A 121 -29.30 -1.03 13.38
C LEU A 121 -27.86 -1.56 13.47
N THR A 122 -27.47 -2.04 14.64
CA THR A 122 -26.16 -2.66 14.84
C THR A 122 -26.01 -3.92 13.98
N LEU A 123 -27.04 -4.78 13.90
CA LEU A 123 -27.05 -5.93 13.00
C LEU A 123 -26.79 -5.52 11.54
N LYS A 124 -27.45 -4.47 11.05
CA LYS A 124 -27.24 -3.97 9.67
C LYS A 124 -25.80 -3.49 9.43
N GLU A 125 -25.21 -2.79 10.38
CA GLU A 125 -23.82 -2.32 10.25
C GLU A 125 -22.81 -3.47 10.36
N VAL A 126 -23.05 -4.45 11.22
CA VAL A 126 -22.22 -5.67 11.33
C VAL A 126 -22.30 -6.50 10.04
N GLU A 127 -23.49 -6.68 9.45
CA GLU A 127 -23.67 -7.32 8.12
C GLU A 127 -22.88 -6.58 7.02
N LYS A 128 -22.91 -5.24 7.04
CA LYS A 128 -22.16 -4.39 6.10
C LYS A 128 -20.64 -4.54 6.27
N LEU A 129 -20.15 -4.56 7.50
CA LEU A 129 -18.73 -4.82 7.78
C LEU A 129 -18.30 -6.21 7.35
N LYS A 130 -19.15 -7.22 7.56
CA LYS A 130 -18.91 -8.61 7.16
C LYS A 130 -18.83 -8.76 5.64
N SER A 131 -19.72 -8.11 4.91
CA SER A 131 -19.80 -8.19 3.44
C SER A 131 -18.66 -7.46 2.72
N ARG A 132 -17.93 -6.56 3.40
CA ARG A 132 -16.77 -5.88 2.81
C ARG A 132 -15.68 -6.87 2.40
N VAL A 133 -15.24 -6.82 1.14
CA VAL A 133 -14.17 -7.66 0.62
C VAL A 133 -12.87 -6.87 0.61
N PHE A 134 -11.77 -7.48 1.04
CA PHE A 134 -10.43 -6.91 0.93
C PHE A 134 -9.58 -7.80 0.02
N GLU A 135 -9.37 -7.39 -1.23
CA GLU A 135 -8.47 -8.07 -2.16
C GLU A 135 -6.99 -7.78 -1.79
N VAL A 136 -6.72 -6.53 -1.41
CA VAL A 136 -5.43 -6.04 -0.91
C VAL A 136 -5.64 -5.52 0.52
N ILE A 137 -4.81 -5.98 1.46
CA ILE A 137 -4.89 -5.63 2.90
C ILE A 137 -3.58 -5.03 3.45
N VAL A 138 -2.51 -5.14 2.67
CA VAL A 138 -1.20 -4.62 2.97
C VAL A 138 -0.68 -3.90 1.73
N GLU A 139 0.03 -2.81 1.96
CA GLU A 139 0.80 -2.11 0.95
C GLU A 139 2.26 -2.08 1.38
N GLN A 140 3.15 -1.99 0.41
CA GLN A 140 4.54 -1.74 0.74
C GLN A 140 4.66 -0.31 1.24
N ASP A 141 5.29 -0.08 2.39
CA ASP A 141 5.77 1.25 2.76
C ASP A 141 6.79 1.63 1.68
N GLN A 142 6.34 2.30 0.64
CA GLN A 142 7.22 2.83 -0.40
C GLN A 142 7.90 4.04 0.21
N ARG A 143 8.83 3.78 1.12
CA ARG A 143 9.86 4.76 1.44
C ARG A 143 10.69 4.91 0.20
N TYR A 144 10.40 5.99 -0.53
CA TYR A 144 11.32 6.54 -1.51
C TYR A 144 12.57 6.99 -0.73
N GLU A 145 13.44 6.03 -0.44
CA GLU A 145 14.71 6.24 0.23
C GLU A 145 15.80 6.12 -0.82
N VAL A 146 16.25 7.28 -1.28
CA VAL A 146 17.47 7.39 -2.07
C VAL A 146 18.62 7.52 -1.07
N GLU A 147 19.57 6.60 -1.11
CA GLU A 147 20.77 6.71 -0.26
C GLU A 147 21.63 7.88 -0.76
N GLU A 148 21.76 8.93 0.06
CA GLU A 148 22.61 10.07 -0.26
C GLU A 148 24.07 9.66 -0.33
N ARG A 149 24.71 10.02 -1.44
CA ARG A 149 26.14 9.81 -1.64
C ARG A 149 26.90 11.03 -1.15
N GLN A 150 27.88 10.82 -0.29
CA GLN A 150 28.81 11.89 0.10
C GLN A 150 29.63 12.32 -1.12
N LEU A 151 29.43 13.55 -1.55
CA LEU A 151 30.17 14.16 -2.66
C LEU A 151 31.42 14.85 -2.13
N GLN A 152 32.50 14.87 -2.91
CA GLN A 152 33.66 15.67 -2.55
C GLN A 152 33.35 17.17 -2.78
N PRO A 153 33.73 18.09 -1.87
CA PRO A 153 33.44 19.50 -2.05
C PRO A 153 34.16 20.04 -3.30
N ILE A 154 33.37 20.61 -4.21
CA ILE A 154 33.78 21.42 -5.37
C ILE A 154 34.37 20.61 -6.54
N ILE A 155 33.50 20.26 -7.50
CA ILE A 155 33.90 19.93 -8.86
C ILE A 155 33.42 21.04 -9.80
N ILE A 156 34.28 22.02 -10.01
CA ILE A 156 34.04 23.07 -11.00
C ILE A 156 34.09 22.41 -12.38
N GLY A 157 33.11 22.69 -13.24
CA GLY A 157 33.09 22.23 -14.64
C GLY A 157 32.34 20.91 -14.91
N GLN A 158 31.83 20.20 -13.91
CA GLN A 158 30.95 19.04 -14.13
C GLN A 158 29.44 19.39 -14.22
N LYS A 159 29.05 20.64 -13.96
CA LYS A 159 27.64 21.03 -13.95
C LYS A 159 26.95 20.82 -15.30
N GLU A 160 27.60 21.20 -16.40
CA GLU A 160 27.04 21.06 -17.75
C GLU A 160 26.85 19.59 -18.14
N ILE A 161 27.85 18.75 -17.87
CA ILE A 161 27.75 17.32 -18.15
C ILE A 161 26.73 16.64 -17.24
N LEU A 162 26.59 17.07 -15.98
CA LEU A 162 25.53 16.62 -15.08
C LEU A 162 24.14 16.97 -15.60
N GLU A 163 23.90 18.20 -16.03
CA GLU A 163 22.61 18.60 -16.61
C GLU A 163 22.33 17.83 -17.91
N LYS A 164 23.34 17.66 -18.76
CA LYS A 164 23.20 16.85 -19.98
C LYS A 164 22.85 15.41 -19.65
N ALA A 165 23.55 14.79 -18.69
CA ALA A 165 23.31 13.41 -18.28
C ALA A 165 21.93 13.25 -17.62
N TRP A 166 21.52 14.21 -16.79
CA TRP A 166 20.21 14.23 -16.15
C TRP A 166 19.09 14.34 -17.18
N ASN A 167 19.18 15.30 -18.10
CA ASN A 167 18.16 15.48 -19.14
C ASN A 167 18.06 14.26 -20.04
N HIS A 168 19.19 13.67 -20.44
CA HIS A 168 19.19 12.46 -21.25
C HIS A 168 18.66 11.25 -20.47
N LEU A 169 19.03 11.09 -19.20
CA LEU A 169 18.48 10.04 -18.34
C LEU A 169 16.96 10.20 -18.22
N MET A 170 16.44 11.42 -18.07
CA MET A 170 15.02 11.68 -17.85
C MET A 170 14.18 11.73 -19.12
N GLU A 171 14.80 11.76 -20.30
CA GLU A 171 14.12 11.76 -21.59
C GLU A 171 13.21 10.53 -21.77
N ASP A 172 12.03 10.76 -22.36
CA ASP A 172 11.08 9.70 -22.68
C ASP A 172 11.65 8.82 -23.80
N GLY A 173 11.67 7.50 -23.60
CA GLY A 173 12.28 6.56 -24.54
C GLY A 173 13.72 6.18 -24.20
N VAL A 174 14.43 6.97 -23.40
CA VAL A 174 15.77 6.60 -22.91
C VAL A 174 15.63 5.65 -21.72
N GLY A 175 16.09 4.42 -21.93
CA GLY A 175 16.09 3.37 -20.91
C GLY A 175 17.46 3.09 -20.30
N VAL A 176 18.55 3.30 -21.05
CA VAL A 176 19.92 2.98 -20.64
C VAL A 176 20.85 4.12 -21.01
N ILE A 177 21.69 4.57 -20.07
CA ILE A 177 22.79 5.50 -20.31
C ILE A 177 24.12 4.92 -19.83
N GLY A 178 25.18 5.13 -20.61
CA GLY A 178 26.54 4.70 -20.26
C GLY A 178 27.48 5.89 -20.17
N LEU A 179 28.13 6.05 -19.03
CA LEU A 179 29.17 7.06 -18.79
C LEU A 179 30.55 6.41 -18.92
N HIS A 180 31.35 6.81 -19.91
CA HIS A 180 32.67 6.23 -20.14
C HIS A 180 33.80 7.25 -20.11
N GLY A 181 35.03 6.80 -19.88
CA GLY A 181 36.20 7.69 -19.82
C GLY A 181 37.36 7.09 -19.03
N MET A 182 38.53 7.75 -19.08
CA MET A 182 39.75 7.28 -18.40
C MET A 182 39.57 7.13 -16.88
N GLY A 183 40.48 6.41 -16.23
CA GLY A 183 40.51 6.34 -14.76
C GLY A 183 40.74 7.73 -14.15
N GLY A 184 40.08 8.03 -13.02
CA GLY A 184 40.29 9.30 -12.30
C GLY A 184 39.52 10.51 -12.83
N VAL A 185 38.81 10.42 -13.97
CA VAL A 185 38.08 11.55 -14.57
C VAL A 185 36.76 11.94 -13.86
N GLY A 186 36.42 11.30 -12.75
CA GLY A 186 35.21 11.64 -11.97
C GLY A 186 33.89 11.03 -12.47
N LYS A 187 33.90 9.87 -13.14
CA LYS A 187 32.67 9.17 -13.58
C LYS A 187 31.76 8.75 -12.44
N THR A 188 32.31 8.07 -11.43
CA THR A 188 31.60 7.63 -10.22
C THR A 188 30.96 8.81 -9.51
N GLU A 189 31.68 9.93 -9.48
CA GLU A 189 31.22 11.17 -8.85
C GLU A 189 30.08 11.83 -9.65
N LEU A 190 30.16 11.83 -10.98
CA LEU A 190 29.05 12.26 -11.84
C LEU A 190 27.81 11.37 -11.64
N LEU A 191 27.99 10.05 -11.55
CA LEU A 191 26.91 9.10 -11.27
C LEU A 191 26.30 9.36 -9.87
N ALA A 192 27.14 9.64 -8.86
CA ALA A 192 26.69 9.97 -7.51
C ALA A 192 25.89 11.27 -7.45
N GLN A 193 26.30 12.29 -8.21
CA GLN A 193 25.52 13.53 -8.37
C GLN A 193 24.15 13.27 -9.04
N LEU A 194 24.08 12.38 -10.03
CA LEU A 194 22.80 11.96 -10.62
C LEU A 194 21.91 11.25 -9.60
N ASN A 195 22.47 10.35 -8.79
CA ASN A 195 21.74 9.70 -7.70
C ASN A 195 21.17 10.74 -6.73
N ASN A 196 21.96 11.70 -6.29
CA ASN A 196 21.51 12.69 -5.32
C ASN A 196 20.44 13.63 -5.88
N LYS A 197 20.41 13.91 -7.20
CA LYS A 197 19.30 14.65 -7.81
C LYS A 197 17.94 13.99 -7.61
N PHE A 198 17.89 12.66 -7.47
CA PHE A 198 16.66 11.97 -7.13
C PHE A 198 16.20 12.21 -5.68
N ILE A 199 17.06 12.68 -4.78
CA ILE A 199 16.67 13.09 -3.42
C ILE A 199 15.89 14.41 -3.50
N ASP A 200 16.44 15.38 -4.24
CA ASP A 200 15.89 16.73 -4.37
C ASP A 200 14.58 16.75 -5.17
N LEU A 201 14.49 15.87 -6.17
CA LEU A 201 13.38 15.80 -7.11
C LEU A 201 12.62 14.50 -6.90
N ARG A 202 11.38 14.59 -6.40
CA ARG A 202 10.47 13.43 -6.37
C ARG A 202 10.02 13.10 -7.81
N CYS A 203 10.84 12.33 -8.52
CA CYS A 203 10.63 11.98 -9.93
C CYS A 203 9.63 10.83 -10.16
N GLY A 204 8.89 10.42 -9.12
CA GLY A 204 7.88 9.36 -9.24
C GLY A 204 8.47 7.98 -9.53
N PHE A 205 9.70 7.69 -9.09
CA PHE A 205 10.23 6.33 -9.02
C PHE A 205 9.88 5.72 -7.66
N ASP A 206 9.72 4.39 -7.63
CA ASP A 206 9.50 3.64 -6.40
C ASP A 206 10.85 3.33 -5.71
N PHE A 207 11.92 3.14 -6.49
CA PHE A 207 13.26 2.85 -6.00
C PHE A 207 14.34 3.58 -6.81
N VAL A 208 15.42 3.97 -6.11
CA VAL A 208 16.70 4.36 -6.71
C VAL A 208 17.77 3.47 -6.10
N ILE A 209 18.37 2.63 -6.93
CA ILE A 209 19.20 1.51 -6.51
C ILE A 209 20.61 1.79 -6.98
N TRP A 210 21.56 1.86 -6.06
CA TRP A 210 22.98 1.95 -6.37
C TRP A 210 23.68 0.63 -6.07
N VAL A 211 24.45 0.13 -7.03
CA VAL A 211 25.25 -1.09 -6.92
C VAL A 211 26.67 -0.82 -7.41
N VAL A 212 27.67 -1.24 -6.64
CA VAL A 212 29.07 -1.18 -7.08
C VAL A 212 29.45 -2.54 -7.65
N VAL A 213 29.92 -2.55 -8.90
CA VAL A 213 30.30 -3.78 -9.59
C VAL A 213 31.80 -4.00 -9.44
N SER A 214 32.18 -5.09 -8.76
CA SER A 214 33.58 -5.47 -8.63
C SER A 214 34.15 -6.04 -9.94
N ARG A 215 35.48 -5.97 -10.08
CA ARG A 215 36.23 -6.61 -11.18
C ARG A 215 35.88 -8.08 -11.38
N GLU A 216 35.77 -8.82 -10.29
CA GLU A 216 35.22 -10.17 -10.30
C GLU A 216 33.70 -10.00 -10.36
N LEU A 217 33.12 -10.18 -11.55
CA LEU A 217 31.69 -10.02 -11.79
C LEU A 217 30.91 -11.14 -11.10
N LEU A 218 30.68 -10.99 -9.81
CA LEU A 218 29.93 -11.95 -9.02
C LEU A 218 28.45 -11.56 -9.08
N VAL A 219 27.73 -12.15 -10.04
CA VAL A 219 26.28 -11.99 -10.26
C VAL A 219 25.51 -12.06 -8.94
N GLU A 220 25.85 -13.04 -8.09
CA GLU A 220 25.20 -13.20 -6.78
C GLU A 220 25.40 -12.00 -5.85
N LYS A 221 26.58 -11.37 -5.84
CA LYS A 221 26.81 -10.15 -5.03
C LYS A 221 25.96 -8.98 -5.52
N ILE A 222 25.80 -8.84 -6.83
CA ILE A 222 24.93 -7.83 -7.43
C ILE A 222 23.47 -8.08 -7.02
N GLN A 223 23.02 -9.34 -7.12
CA GLN A 223 21.67 -9.73 -6.71
C GLN A 223 21.43 -9.45 -5.22
N ASP A 224 22.36 -9.82 -4.36
CA ASP A 224 22.26 -9.60 -2.91
C ASP A 224 22.23 -8.10 -2.56
N GLU A 225 23.03 -7.28 -3.24
CA GLU A 225 23.01 -5.83 -3.03
C GLU A 225 21.68 -5.21 -3.48
N ILE A 226 21.17 -5.58 -4.67
CA ILE A 226 19.86 -5.14 -5.16
C ILE A 226 18.77 -5.55 -4.16
N ALA A 227 18.72 -6.83 -3.78
CA ALA A 227 17.73 -7.37 -2.89
C ALA A 227 17.69 -6.63 -1.55
N ARG A 228 18.87 -6.36 -0.98
CA ARG A 228 19.00 -5.54 0.24
C ARG A 228 18.40 -4.15 0.07
N LYS A 229 18.67 -3.46 -1.05
CA LYS A 229 18.17 -2.09 -1.31
C LYS A 229 16.67 -2.04 -1.53
N VAL A 230 16.07 -3.13 -2.02
CA VAL A 230 14.62 -3.19 -2.29
C VAL A 230 13.82 -3.92 -1.21
N GLY A 231 14.47 -4.32 -0.12
CA GLY A 231 13.82 -4.97 1.03
C GLY A 231 13.54 -6.48 0.86
N LEU A 232 14.14 -7.14 -0.13
CA LEU A 232 14.03 -8.58 -0.36
C LEU A 232 15.09 -9.35 0.46
N VAL A 233 15.02 -9.24 1.78
CA VAL A 233 15.99 -9.83 2.71
C VAL A 233 15.36 -10.95 3.56
N GLY A 234 16.17 -11.86 4.10
CA GLY A 234 15.72 -12.90 5.04
C GLY A 234 16.46 -14.22 4.91
N GLU A 235 16.16 -15.18 5.78
CA GLU A 235 16.76 -16.53 5.73
C GLU A 235 16.36 -17.28 4.46
N GLU A 236 15.12 -17.09 3.98
CA GLU A 236 14.67 -17.66 2.71
C GLU A 236 15.45 -17.10 1.50
N TRP A 237 15.95 -15.86 1.58
CA TRP A 237 16.78 -15.27 0.53
C TRP A 237 18.16 -15.92 0.48
N LYS A 238 18.78 -16.12 1.64
CA LYS A 238 20.13 -16.69 1.77
C LYS A 238 20.23 -18.12 1.26
N GLN A 239 19.12 -18.86 1.26
CA GLN A 239 19.06 -20.25 0.79
C GLN A 239 18.77 -20.38 -0.72
N LYS A 240 18.55 -19.27 -1.44
CA LYS A 240 18.24 -19.29 -2.87
C LYS A 240 19.50 -19.38 -3.71
N GLU A 241 19.41 -20.22 -4.74
CA GLU A 241 20.39 -20.24 -5.83
C GLU A 241 20.29 -18.96 -6.67
N SER A 242 21.36 -18.61 -7.39
CA SER A 242 21.42 -17.36 -8.17
C SER A 242 20.29 -17.22 -9.20
N SER A 243 19.86 -18.30 -9.85
CA SER A 243 18.73 -18.26 -10.79
C SER A 243 17.40 -17.92 -10.09
N GLN A 244 17.18 -18.48 -8.90
CA GLN A 244 15.99 -18.19 -8.09
C GLN A 244 16.01 -16.75 -7.56
N LYS A 245 17.19 -16.23 -7.19
CA LYS A 245 17.37 -14.82 -6.82
C LYS A 245 16.98 -13.90 -7.98
N ALA A 246 17.41 -14.21 -9.21
CA ALA A 246 17.05 -13.47 -10.41
C ALA A 246 15.52 -13.43 -10.62
N ASP A 247 14.85 -14.58 -10.52
CA ASP A 247 13.39 -14.67 -10.68
C ASP A 247 12.64 -13.84 -9.64
N VAL A 248 13.09 -13.86 -8.38
CA VAL A 248 12.49 -13.09 -7.29
C VAL A 248 12.65 -11.60 -7.54
N ILE A 249 13.87 -11.14 -7.88
CA ILE A 249 14.15 -9.74 -8.20
C ILE A 249 13.29 -9.29 -9.39
N TYR A 250 13.25 -10.08 -10.46
CA TYR A 250 12.50 -9.76 -11.67
C TYR A 250 11.00 -9.64 -11.40
N ASN A 251 10.41 -10.63 -10.74
CA ASN A 251 8.97 -10.64 -10.46
C ASN A 251 8.52 -9.49 -9.56
N TYR A 252 9.44 -9.01 -8.72
CA TYR A 252 9.22 -7.87 -7.86
C TYR A 252 9.42 -6.54 -8.62
N LEU A 253 10.58 -6.33 -9.25
CA LEU A 253 10.92 -5.06 -9.91
C LEU A 253 10.14 -4.79 -11.18
N ARG A 254 9.67 -5.80 -11.91
CA ARG A 254 8.87 -5.60 -13.14
C ARG A 254 7.54 -4.86 -12.90
N LYS A 255 7.09 -4.77 -11.65
CA LYS A 255 5.85 -4.09 -11.23
C LYS A 255 6.13 -2.71 -10.61
N LYS A 256 7.39 -2.27 -10.63
CA LYS A 256 7.87 -1.04 -10.00
C LYS A 256 8.56 -0.17 -11.05
N ARG A 257 8.55 1.13 -10.82
CA ARG A 257 9.33 2.12 -11.55
C ARG A 257 10.60 2.33 -10.76
N PHE A 258 11.77 2.14 -11.36
CA PHE A 258 13.01 2.30 -10.62
C PHE A 258 14.14 2.82 -11.50
N VAL A 259 15.14 3.39 -10.85
CA VAL A 259 16.43 3.73 -11.45
C VAL A 259 17.50 2.82 -10.86
N LEU A 260 18.29 2.17 -11.70
CA LEU A 260 19.43 1.36 -11.30
C LEU A 260 20.73 2.05 -11.74
N PHE A 261 21.62 2.29 -10.79
CA PHE A 261 22.98 2.76 -11.00
C PHE A 261 23.97 1.61 -10.80
N LEU A 262 24.70 1.25 -11.85
CA LEU A 262 25.79 0.27 -11.80
C LEU A 262 27.14 0.99 -11.93
N ASP A 263 27.89 1.07 -10.83
CA ASP A 263 29.17 1.76 -10.82
C ASP A 263 30.35 0.81 -11.09
N ASP A 264 31.32 1.29 -11.86
CA ASP A 264 32.59 0.64 -12.23
C ASP A 264 32.46 -0.68 -13.02
N LEU A 265 31.66 -0.70 -14.10
CA LEU A 265 31.58 -1.86 -14.99
C LEU A 265 32.89 -2.14 -15.74
N TRP A 266 33.41 -3.35 -15.56
CA TRP A 266 34.59 -3.87 -16.26
C TRP A 266 34.24 -4.65 -17.53
N GLU A 267 33.10 -5.33 -17.53
CA GLU A 267 32.57 -6.12 -18.63
C GLU A 267 31.04 -6.02 -18.71
N LYS A 268 30.42 -6.68 -19.69
CA LYS A 268 28.95 -6.69 -19.87
C LYS A 268 28.30 -7.42 -18.70
N VAL A 269 27.30 -6.80 -18.07
CA VAL A 269 26.38 -7.44 -17.13
C VAL A 269 25.16 -7.95 -17.90
N ASP A 270 24.80 -9.21 -17.72
CA ASP A 270 23.52 -9.71 -18.22
C ASP A 270 22.40 -9.32 -17.25
N LEU A 271 21.52 -8.42 -17.69
CA LEU A 271 20.40 -7.94 -16.89
C LEU A 271 19.42 -9.08 -16.53
N VAL A 272 19.28 -10.09 -17.38
CA VAL A 272 18.42 -11.24 -17.09
C VAL A 272 18.99 -12.06 -15.95
N GLU A 273 20.31 -12.30 -15.95
CA GLU A 273 20.98 -13.06 -14.89
C GLU A 273 20.89 -12.37 -13.53
N ILE A 274 20.93 -11.04 -13.48
CA ILE A 274 20.75 -10.29 -12.21
C ILE A 274 19.27 -9.99 -11.88
N GLY A 275 18.32 -10.46 -12.70
CA GLY A 275 16.89 -10.30 -12.48
C GLY A 275 16.32 -8.91 -12.82
N ILE A 276 17.07 -8.09 -13.56
CA ILE A 276 16.64 -6.75 -13.95
C ILE A 276 15.84 -6.81 -15.26
N PRO A 277 14.58 -6.33 -15.28
CA PRO A 277 13.85 -6.18 -16.54
C PRO A 277 14.57 -5.18 -17.45
N PHE A 278 14.63 -5.47 -18.75
CA PHE A 278 15.16 -4.52 -19.72
C PHE A 278 14.35 -3.22 -19.69
N PRO A 279 15.00 -2.04 -19.64
CA PRO A 279 14.32 -0.75 -19.72
C PRO A 279 13.46 -0.63 -20.98
N THR A 280 12.20 -0.24 -20.80
CA THR A 280 11.26 0.05 -21.90
C THR A 280 10.47 1.32 -21.59
N THR A 281 9.86 1.91 -22.60
CA THR A 281 8.96 3.07 -22.44
C THR A 281 7.78 2.78 -21.50
N GLN A 282 7.36 1.51 -21.40
CA GLN A 282 6.19 1.10 -20.62
C GLN A 282 6.51 0.84 -19.14
N ASN A 283 7.63 0.18 -18.85
CA ASN A 283 7.97 -0.19 -17.47
C ASN A 283 8.60 0.96 -16.67
N ARG A 284 8.98 2.07 -17.33
CA ARG A 284 9.62 3.24 -16.71
C ARG A 284 10.79 2.85 -15.79
N CYS A 285 11.50 1.80 -16.16
CA CYS A 285 12.79 1.43 -15.58
C CYS A 285 13.88 2.23 -16.30
N LYS A 286 14.87 2.73 -15.56
CA LYS A 286 16.04 3.39 -16.13
C LYS A 286 17.32 2.79 -15.57
N LEU A 287 18.33 2.63 -16.43
CA LEU A 287 19.64 2.09 -16.09
C LEU A 287 20.71 3.13 -16.43
N ALA A 288 21.58 3.43 -15.49
CA ALA A 288 22.75 4.26 -15.70
C ALA A 288 23.99 3.55 -15.17
N PHE A 289 25.10 3.58 -15.89
CA PHE A 289 26.31 2.92 -15.44
C PHE A 289 27.57 3.69 -15.80
N THR A 290 28.65 3.40 -15.08
CA THR A 290 30.00 3.93 -15.39
C THR A 290 30.90 2.80 -15.87
N THR A 291 31.81 3.11 -16.80
CA THR A 291 32.83 2.17 -17.27
C THR A 291 34.07 2.89 -17.78
N ARG A 292 35.21 2.20 -17.88
CA ARG A 292 36.39 2.73 -18.59
C ARG A 292 36.36 2.44 -20.09
N SER A 293 35.48 1.55 -20.54
CA SER A 293 35.49 1.01 -21.90
C SER A 293 34.26 1.43 -22.69
N LYS A 294 34.46 2.16 -23.80
CA LYS A 294 33.39 2.45 -24.76
C LYS A 294 32.79 1.17 -25.35
N ALA A 295 33.58 0.09 -25.46
CA ALA A 295 33.11 -1.20 -25.96
C ALA A 295 32.07 -1.83 -25.00
N VAL A 296 32.26 -1.68 -23.69
CA VAL A 296 31.27 -2.15 -22.70
C VAL A 296 29.94 -1.41 -22.87
N CYS A 297 29.96 -0.10 -23.16
CA CYS A 297 28.73 0.63 -23.47
C CYS A 297 27.97 0.04 -24.66
N ALA A 298 28.67 -0.27 -25.75
CA ALA A 298 28.07 -0.89 -26.92
C ALA A 298 27.49 -2.29 -26.61
N CYS A 299 28.21 -3.11 -25.83
CA CYS A 299 27.72 -4.42 -25.38
C CYS A 299 26.47 -4.35 -24.49
N MET A 300 26.29 -3.23 -23.78
CA MET A 300 25.10 -2.92 -22.97
C MET A 300 23.98 -2.27 -23.79
N GLY A 301 24.15 -2.09 -25.10
CA GLY A 301 23.14 -1.54 -26.00
C GLY A 301 23.07 -0.01 -26.04
N VAL A 302 24.13 0.70 -25.64
CA VAL A 302 24.21 2.17 -25.70
C VAL A 302 24.93 2.60 -26.98
N GLU A 303 24.19 3.19 -27.92
CA GLU A 303 24.72 3.63 -29.22
C GLU A 303 25.59 4.89 -29.12
N ASP A 304 25.14 5.90 -28.36
CA ASP A 304 25.86 7.16 -28.13
C ASP A 304 26.18 7.34 -26.62
N PRO A 305 27.21 6.67 -26.10
CA PRO A 305 27.55 6.77 -24.69
C PRO A 305 28.24 8.10 -24.38
N MET A 306 28.00 8.63 -23.18
CA MET A 306 28.52 9.92 -22.76
C MET A 306 29.97 9.79 -22.29
N GLU A 307 30.87 10.53 -22.95
CA GLU A 307 32.27 10.59 -22.56
C GLU A 307 32.50 11.62 -21.44
N VAL A 308 33.04 11.17 -20.31
CA VAL A 308 33.50 12.01 -19.21
C VAL A 308 34.99 12.27 -19.39
N LYS A 309 35.33 13.53 -19.64
CA LYS A 309 36.70 13.99 -19.89
C LYS A 309 37.29 14.66 -18.65
N CYS A 310 38.62 14.74 -18.61
CA CYS A 310 39.29 15.63 -17.67
C CYS A 310 38.84 17.07 -17.92
N LEU A 311 38.77 17.86 -16.85
CA LEU A 311 38.59 19.29 -16.96
C LEU A 311 39.80 19.87 -17.70
N ALA A 312 39.55 20.77 -18.66
CA ALA A 312 40.61 21.57 -19.25
C ALA A 312 41.16 22.51 -18.17
N GLU A 313 42.48 22.60 -18.08
CA GLU A 313 43.19 23.55 -17.21
C GLU A 313 42.86 25.01 -17.57
#